data_AF-A0A3P6SFF4-F1
#
_entry.id   AF-A0A3P6SFF4-F1
#
_cell.length_a   1.000
_cell.length_b   1.000
_cell.length_c   1.000
_cell.angle_alpha   90.00
_cell.angle_beta   90.00
_cell.angle_gamma   90.00
#
_symmetry.space_group_name_H-M   'P 1'
#
loop_
_entity.id
_entity.type
_entity.pdbx_description
1 polymer ?
#
loop_
_entity_poly.entity_id
_entity_poly.type
_entity_poly.pdbx_seq_one_letter_code
_entity_poly.pdbx_strand_id
1 'polypeptide(L)'
;MGNLLDCGRILYTDNFYTSIPLAKTLLSHQTHLVGTLRKNRRGLPREVISRKLKKGQVVAQQRSDGILVLKWRDKRDVLMLSTMHKADFSDGKPRVISDYNAGKTFIDISDQMAAYGPFVRKTNRWYLRIFFHAVCQIAVVNAWNLYKMHTGKSIKIINFRRQIVSSILKPASDPSTSVRSKHFDRARKNRTQTKASM
;
A
#
# COMPACT_ATOMS: atom_id res chain seq x y z
N MET A 1 -8.01 11.72 -2.36
CA MET A 1 -6.82 11.28 -1.60
C MET A 1 -5.89 12.47 -1.41
N GLY A 2 -6.18 13.35 -0.46
CA GLY A 2 -5.30 14.46 -0.07
C GLY A 2 -5.31 14.55 1.44
N ASN A 3 -4.17 14.88 2.06
CA ASN A 3 -3.89 14.92 3.51
C ASN A 3 -3.13 13.71 4.09
N LEU A 4 -2.19 13.14 3.32
CA LEU A 4 -1.17 12.25 3.88
C LEU A 4 0.10 12.98 4.34
N LEU A 5 0.36 14.17 3.78
CA LEU A 5 1.45 15.06 4.15
C LEU A 5 1.12 15.82 5.45
N ASP A 6 2.13 16.49 6.02
CA ASP A 6 1.99 17.43 7.15
C ASP A 6 1.49 16.78 8.46
N CYS A 7 1.69 15.47 8.63
CA CYS A 7 1.16 14.71 9.77
C CYS A 7 2.24 13.96 10.57
N GLY A 8 3.53 14.26 10.36
CA GLY A 8 4.63 13.55 11.02
C GLY A 8 4.80 12.10 10.55
N ARG A 9 4.23 11.73 9.39
CA ARG A 9 4.27 10.36 8.87
C ARG A 9 5.63 10.01 8.31
N ILE A 10 5.91 8.71 8.24
CA ILE A 10 7.12 8.16 7.63
C ILE A 10 6.73 7.47 6.33
N LEU A 11 7.35 7.91 5.23
CA LEU A 11 7.23 7.29 3.92
C LEU A 11 8.43 6.38 3.69
N TYR A 12 8.16 5.09 3.47
CA TYR A 12 9.15 4.11 3.07
C TYR A 12 9.14 3.95 1.55
N THR A 13 10.28 4.12 0.88
CA THR A 13 10.37 4.06 -0.59
C THR A 13 11.49 3.17 -1.10
N ASP A 14 11.24 2.53 -2.25
CA ASP A 14 12.30 1.87 -3.00
C ASP A 14 13.20 2.87 -3.73
N ASN A 15 14.38 2.39 -4.14
CA ASN A 15 15.44 3.13 -4.81
C ASN A 15 15.03 3.91 -6.06
N PHE A 16 13.92 3.55 -6.70
CA PHE A 16 13.39 4.25 -7.86
C PHE A 16 12.82 5.62 -7.49
N TYR A 17 12.22 5.73 -6.31
CA TYR A 17 11.55 6.95 -5.83
C TYR A 17 12.44 7.77 -4.89
N THR A 18 13.42 7.16 -4.23
CA THR A 18 14.28 7.84 -3.27
C THR A 18 15.26 8.82 -3.93
N SER A 19 15.24 10.09 -3.48
CA SER A 19 16.18 11.12 -3.90
C SER A 19 16.33 12.24 -2.85
N ILE A 20 17.44 12.99 -2.89
CA ILE A 20 17.64 14.14 -1.99
C ILE A 20 16.62 15.26 -2.22
N PRO A 21 16.27 15.67 -3.46
CA PRO A 21 15.24 16.67 -3.67
C PRO A 21 13.90 16.28 -3.05
N LEU A 22 13.47 15.02 -3.26
CA LEU A 22 12.24 14.51 -2.64
C LEU A 22 12.31 14.53 -1.11
N ALA A 23 13.45 14.13 -0.53
CA ALA A 23 13.65 14.16 0.91
C ALA A 23 13.48 15.57 1.49
N LYS A 24 13.98 16.60 0.80
CA LYS A 24 13.82 18.01 1.20
C LYS A 24 12.37 18.45 1.14
N THR A 25 11.67 18.16 0.04
CA THR A 25 10.26 18.50 -0.12
C THR A 25 9.39 17.82 0.93
N LEU A 26 9.65 16.54 1.26
CA LEU A 26 8.87 15.86 2.30
C LEU A 26 9.16 16.42 3.69
N LEU A 27 10.41 16.78 3.98
CA LEU A 27 10.77 17.44 5.23
C LEU A 27 10.07 18.79 5.42
N SER A 28 9.95 19.61 4.36
CA SER A 28 9.18 20.87 4.43
C SER A 28 7.69 20.63 4.68
N HIS A 29 7.21 19.42 4.41
CA HIS A 29 5.83 18.98 4.60
C HIS A 29 5.66 18.03 5.81
N GLN A 30 6.48 18.20 6.85
CA GLN A 30 6.51 17.38 8.08
C GLN A 30 6.35 15.87 7.82
N THR A 31 6.99 15.37 6.77
CA THR A 31 6.92 13.98 6.34
C THR A 31 8.34 13.43 6.23
N HIS A 32 8.60 12.34 6.95
CA HIS A 32 9.91 11.70 6.90
C HIS A 32 10.00 10.75 5.71
N LEU A 33 11.19 10.64 5.13
CA LEU A 33 11.50 9.71 4.05
C LEU A 33 12.55 8.73 4.54
N VAL A 34 12.32 7.44 4.27
CA VAL A 34 13.29 6.37 4.50
C VAL A 34 13.30 5.50 3.26
N GLY A 35 14.46 5.32 2.63
CA GLY A 35 14.51 4.52 1.41
C GLY A 35 15.90 4.07 1.04
N THR A 36 15.94 3.04 0.21
CA THR A 36 17.20 2.62 -0.43
C THR A 36 17.59 3.63 -1.51
N LEU A 37 18.89 3.75 -1.80
CA LEU A 37 19.44 4.68 -2.79
C LEU A 37 20.23 3.93 -3.88
N ARG A 38 20.14 4.44 -5.11
CA ARG A 38 21.09 4.08 -6.17
C ARG A 38 22.33 4.96 -6.08
N LYS A 39 23.51 4.35 -6.21
CA LYS A 39 24.82 5.06 -6.19
C LYS A 39 24.95 6.19 -7.23
N ASN A 40 24.22 6.09 -8.35
CA ASN A 40 24.28 7.05 -9.46
C ASN A 40 23.34 8.26 -9.28
N ARG A 41 22.65 8.41 -8.13
CA ARG A 41 21.78 9.57 -7.88
C ARG A 41 22.61 10.84 -7.69
N ARG A 42 22.12 11.95 -8.24
CA ARG A 42 22.78 13.27 -8.13
C ARG A 42 22.69 13.81 -6.69
N GLY A 43 23.71 14.54 -6.28
CA GLY A 43 23.76 15.24 -4.99
C GLY A 43 24.16 14.39 -3.78
N LEU A 44 24.47 13.10 -3.99
CA LEU A 44 24.93 12.23 -2.92
C LEU A 44 26.39 12.54 -2.50
N PRO A 45 26.74 12.42 -1.21
CA PRO A 45 28.08 12.68 -0.72
C PRO A 45 29.09 11.65 -1.24
N ARG A 46 30.12 12.14 -1.97
CA ARG A 46 31.14 11.28 -2.59
C ARG A 46 31.92 10.48 -1.56
N GLU A 47 32.23 11.06 -0.41
CA GLU A 47 32.97 10.42 0.69
C GLU A 47 32.26 9.16 1.19
N VAL A 48 30.94 9.18 1.27
CA VAL A 48 30.12 8.03 1.69
C VAL A 48 30.05 6.98 0.58
N ILE A 49 29.78 7.39 -0.67
CA ILE A 49 29.56 6.45 -1.78
C ILE A 49 30.84 5.73 -2.17
N SER A 50 31.96 6.45 -2.26
CA SER A 50 33.25 5.92 -2.75
C SER A 50 33.98 5.06 -1.73
N ARG A 51 33.67 5.21 -0.44
CA ARG A 51 34.30 4.45 0.65
C ARG A 51 34.16 2.95 0.40
N LYS A 52 35.29 2.25 0.36
CA LYS A 52 35.31 0.77 0.38
C LYS A 52 35.12 0.32 1.83
N LEU A 53 34.11 -0.53 2.05
CA LEU A 53 33.74 -1.04 3.37
C LEU A 53 34.02 -2.54 3.45
N LYS A 54 34.49 -3.00 4.61
CA LYS A 54 34.48 -4.42 4.99
C LYS A 54 33.08 -4.80 5.47
N LYS A 55 32.76 -6.11 5.49
CA LYS A 55 31.48 -6.60 6.01
C LYS A 55 31.27 -6.11 7.46
N GLY A 56 30.07 -5.63 7.75
CA GLY A 56 29.69 -5.03 9.03
C GLY A 56 30.00 -3.54 9.15
N GLN A 57 30.88 -2.98 8.31
CA GLN A 57 31.24 -1.57 8.39
C GLN A 57 30.16 -0.65 7.83
N VAL A 58 30.13 0.56 8.36
CA VAL A 58 29.28 1.66 7.92
C VAL A 58 30.12 2.90 7.62
N VAL A 59 29.62 3.73 6.73
CA VAL A 59 29.96 5.14 6.67
C VAL A 59 28.66 5.92 6.50
N ALA A 60 28.52 7.04 7.19
CA ALA A 60 27.33 7.86 7.12
C ALA A 60 27.71 9.33 7.15
N GLN A 61 26.91 10.16 6.48
CA GLN A 61 27.02 11.60 6.54
C GLN A 61 25.63 12.18 6.67
N GLN A 62 25.46 13.06 7.64
CA GLN A 62 24.24 13.83 7.84
C GLN A 62 24.50 15.28 7.47
N ARG A 63 23.64 15.83 6.62
CA ARG A 63 23.64 17.26 6.28
C ARG A 63 23.01 18.07 7.42
N SER A 64 23.27 19.37 7.44
CA SER A 64 22.65 20.31 8.39
C SER A 64 21.12 20.37 8.29
N ASP A 65 20.56 20.02 7.13
CA ASP A 65 19.11 19.90 6.90
C ASP A 65 18.50 18.60 7.44
N GLY A 66 19.26 17.80 8.21
CA GLY A 66 18.79 16.57 8.86
C GLY A 66 18.77 15.34 7.95
N ILE A 67 19.13 15.47 6.67
CA ILE A 67 19.15 14.35 5.73
C ILE A 67 20.41 13.51 5.93
N LEU A 68 20.21 12.26 6.33
CA LEU A 68 21.22 11.23 6.48
C LEU A 68 21.37 10.42 5.18
N VAL A 69 22.61 10.30 4.69
CA VAL A 69 22.99 9.29 3.70
C VAL A 69 23.93 8.30 4.37
N LEU A 70 23.56 7.03 4.34
CA LEU A 70 24.28 5.95 5.00
C LEU A 70 24.64 4.86 3.98
N LYS A 71 25.87 4.37 4.05
CA LYS A 71 26.33 3.21 3.31
C LYS A 71 26.78 2.14 4.30
N TRP A 72 26.18 0.96 4.22
CA TRP A 72 26.53 -0.20 5.04
C TRP A 72 26.84 -1.39 4.15
N ARG A 73 27.82 -2.20 4.55
CA ARG A 73 28.21 -3.40 3.81
C ARG A 73 27.87 -4.64 4.62
N ASP A 74 26.86 -5.37 4.17
CA ASP A 74 26.67 -6.77 4.57
C ASP A 74 27.30 -7.67 3.50
N LYS A 75 26.53 -8.49 2.77
CA LYS A 75 27.01 -9.22 1.59
C LYS A 75 27.36 -8.27 0.43
N ARG A 76 26.58 -7.20 0.29
CA ARG A 76 26.73 -6.14 -0.73
C ARG A 76 26.58 -4.78 -0.09
N ASP A 77 27.04 -3.74 -0.79
CA ASP A 77 26.83 -2.36 -0.35
C ASP A 77 25.34 -2.03 -0.42
N VAL A 78 24.81 -1.54 0.69
CA VAL A 78 23.45 -0.98 0.80
C VAL A 78 23.60 0.50 1.08
N LEU A 79 23.03 1.33 0.19
CA LEU A 79 22.92 2.77 0.42
C LEU A 79 21.49 3.09 0.86
N MET A 80 21.38 3.90 1.89
CA MET A 80 20.13 4.35 2.49
C MET A 80 20.09 5.87 2.55
N LEU A 81 18.91 6.43 2.35
CA LEU A 81 18.58 7.81 2.69
C LEU A 81 17.57 7.81 3.81
N SER A 82 17.77 8.65 4.82
CA SER A 82 16.75 8.89 5.82
C SER A 82 16.71 10.35 6.26
N THR A 83 15.52 10.82 6.64
CA THR A 83 15.31 12.15 7.23
C THR A 83 14.84 12.12 8.69
N MET A 84 14.89 10.96 9.33
CA MET A 84 14.45 10.75 10.73
C MET A 84 15.55 10.16 11.60
N HIS A 85 16.42 9.32 11.02
CA HIS A 85 17.38 8.55 11.79
C HIS A 85 18.72 9.28 11.93
N LYS A 86 19.44 8.93 13.00
CA LYS A 86 20.86 9.20 13.17
C LYS A 86 21.68 7.96 12.77
N ALA A 87 23.01 8.08 12.77
CA ALA A 87 23.93 6.99 12.45
C ALA A 87 24.04 5.96 13.59
N ASP A 88 22.89 5.45 14.06
CA ASP A 88 22.78 4.56 15.21
C ASP A 88 22.78 3.08 14.80
N PHE A 89 23.27 2.24 15.72
CA PHE A 89 23.41 0.79 15.55
C PHE A 89 22.57 0.03 16.56
N SER A 90 21.93 -1.04 16.09
CA SER A 90 21.20 -2.01 16.91
C SER A 90 21.45 -3.40 16.35
N ASP A 91 21.88 -4.35 17.18
CA ASP A 91 22.07 -5.76 16.80
C ASP A 91 23.00 -5.98 15.59
N GLY A 92 24.11 -5.23 15.53
CA GLY A 92 25.10 -5.36 14.45
C GLY A 92 24.64 -4.84 13.07
N LYS A 93 23.47 -4.18 13.00
CA LYS A 93 22.95 -3.51 11.79
C LYS A 93 22.59 -2.06 12.08
N PRO A 94 22.67 -1.15 11.08
CA PRO A 94 22.16 0.20 11.23
C PRO A 94 20.65 0.19 11.50
N ARG A 95 20.20 1.02 12.44
CA ARG A 95 18.78 1.12 12.82
C ARG A 95 17.89 1.45 11.61
N VAL A 96 18.35 2.35 10.74
CA VAL A 96 17.72 2.70 9.45
C VAL A 96 17.32 1.47 8.62
N ILE A 97 18.17 0.44 8.61
CA ILE A 97 17.95 -0.76 7.80
C ILE A 97 16.92 -1.67 8.46
N SER A 98 16.95 -1.76 9.80
CA SER A 98 15.93 -2.50 10.53
C SER A 98 14.54 -1.90 10.32
N ASP A 99 14.43 -0.58 10.47
CA ASP A 99 13.16 0.15 10.35
C ASP A 99 12.66 0.13 8.90
N TYR A 100 13.57 0.25 7.91
CA TYR A 100 13.22 0.07 6.51
C TYR A 100 12.69 -1.32 6.19
N ASN A 101 13.33 -2.39 6.70
CA ASN A 101 12.88 -3.75 6.45
C ASN A 101 11.49 -4.01 7.07
N ALA A 102 11.23 -3.48 8.27
CA ALA A 102 9.91 -3.54 8.89
C ALA A 102 8.85 -2.82 8.03
N GLY A 103 9.14 -1.59 7.56
CA GLY A 103 8.25 -0.85 6.68
C GLY A 103 8.00 -1.53 5.33
N LYS A 104 9.04 -2.09 4.71
CA LYS A 104 8.96 -2.78 3.42
C LYS A 104 8.16 -4.08 3.50
N THR A 105 8.22 -4.79 4.62
CA THR A 105 7.52 -6.06 4.82
C THR A 105 6.01 -5.92 4.59
N PHE A 106 5.41 -4.78 4.92
CA PHE A 106 3.99 -4.53 4.64
C PHE A 106 3.65 -4.50 3.14
N ILE A 107 4.54 -3.95 2.32
CA ILE A 107 4.38 -3.90 0.86
C ILE A 107 4.49 -5.31 0.30
N ASP A 108 5.53 -6.05 0.70
CA ASP A 108 5.76 -7.41 0.24
C ASP A 108 4.60 -8.34 0.61
N ILE A 109 4.03 -8.20 1.82
CA ILE A 109 2.83 -8.95 2.24
C ILE A 109 1.62 -8.58 1.35
N SER A 110 1.41 -7.30 1.07
CA SER A 110 0.30 -6.87 0.21
C SER A 110 0.40 -7.48 -1.19
N ASP A 111 1.59 -7.45 -1.79
CA ASP A 111 1.85 -8.04 -3.11
C ASP A 111 1.65 -9.56 -3.10
N GLN A 112 2.14 -10.22 -2.04
CA GLN A 112 1.97 -11.66 -1.86
C GLN A 112 0.48 -12.04 -1.72
N MET A 113 -0.31 -11.24 -1.01
CA MET A 113 -1.75 -11.44 -0.84
C MET A 113 -2.52 -11.28 -2.16
N ALA A 114 -2.08 -10.36 -3.03
CA ALA A 114 -2.61 -10.24 -4.39
C ALA A 114 -2.25 -11.47 -5.25
N ALA A 115 -1.04 -12.01 -5.09
CA ALA A 115 -0.56 -13.16 -5.84
C ALA A 115 -1.21 -14.51 -5.43
N TYR A 116 -1.65 -14.68 -4.18
CA TYR A 116 -2.21 -15.96 -3.69
C TYR A 116 -3.62 -16.31 -4.19
N GLY A 117 -4.36 -15.36 -4.75
CA GLY A 117 -5.65 -15.66 -5.36
C GLY A 117 -5.97 -14.69 -6.47
N PRO A 118 -5.21 -14.74 -7.57
CA PRO A 118 -5.37 -13.81 -8.65
C PRO A 118 -6.64 -14.23 -9.41
N PHE A 119 -7.68 -13.40 -9.33
CA PHE A 119 -8.86 -13.57 -10.17
C PHE A 119 -8.49 -13.19 -11.61
N VAL A 120 -7.98 -14.15 -12.38
CA VAL A 120 -7.54 -13.94 -13.76
C VAL A 120 -8.51 -14.67 -14.68
N ARG A 121 -9.41 -13.91 -15.30
CA ARG A 121 -10.19 -14.38 -16.45
C ARG A 121 -9.49 -13.96 -17.73
N LYS A 122 -9.32 -14.88 -18.67
CA LYS A 122 -8.79 -14.57 -20.00
C LYS A 122 -9.79 -13.64 -20.70
N THR A 123 -9.39 -12.40 -20.97
CA THR A 123 -10.22 -11.41 -21.66
C THR A 123 -9.34 -10.45 -22.43
N ASN A 124 -9.80 -10.03 -23.61
CA ASN A 124 -9.14 -9.00 -24.43
C ASN A 124 -9.52 -7.58 -23.98
N ARG A 125 -10.49 -7.45 -23.06
CA ARG A 125 -10.97 -6.17 -22.54
C ARG A 125 -10.15 -5.80 -21.30
N TRP A 126 -9.09 -5.02 -21.49
CA TRP A 126 -8.14 -4.65 -20.42
C TRP A 126 -8.79 -4.06 -19.17
N TYR A 127 -9.87 -3.28 -19.30
CA TYR A 127 -10.56 -2.65 -18.18
C TYR A 127 -11.23 -3.68 -17.24
N LEU A 128 -11.68 -4.83 -17.76
CA LEU A 128 -12.26 -5.89 -16.93
C LEU A 128 -11.19 -6.50 -16.00
N ARG A 129 -9.93 -6.57 -16.46
CA ARG A 129 -8.82 -7.03 -15.61
C ARG A 129 -8.60 -6.10 -14.41
N ILE A 130 -8.66 -4.79 -14.64
CA ILE A 130 -8.55 -3.79 -13.56
C ILE A 130 -9.75 -3.89 -12.62
N PHE A 131 -10.97 -3.99 -13.15
CA PHE A 131 -12.19 -4.13 -12.35
C PHE A 131 -12.12 -5.34 -11.41
N PHE A 132 -11.78 -6.52 -11.93
CA PHE A 132 -11.68 -7.72 -11.10
C PHE A 132 -10.51 -7.66 -10.11
N HIS A 133 -9.40 -7.03 -10.48
CA HIS A 133 -8.31 -6.79 -9.54
C HIS A 133 -8.75 -5.88 -8.37
N ALA A 134 -9.41 -4.76 -8.69
CA ALA A 134 -9.91 -3.82 -7.69
C ALA A 134 -10.95 -4.45 -6.76
N VAL A 135 -11.92 -5.20 -7.30
CA VAL A 135 -13.00 -5.80 -6.49
C VAL A 135 -12.53 -7.08 -5.79
N CYS A 136 -11.99 -8.05 -6.51
CA CYS A 136 -11.73 -9.39 -5.96
C CYS A 136 -10.43 -9.49 -5.16
N GLN A 137 -9.47 -8.59 -5.40
CA GLN A 137 -8.19 -8.60 -4.68
C GLN A 137 -8.13 -7.45 -3.67
N ILE A 138 -8.17 -6.20 -4.14
CA ILE A 138 -7.97 -5.02 -3.26
C ILE A 138 -9.13 -4.88 -2.25
N ALA A 139 -10.37 -4.79 -2.73
CA ALA A 139 -11.51 -4.54 -1.85
C ALA A 139 -11.75 -5.68 -0.84
N VAL A 140 -11.58 -6.94 -1.26
CA VAL A 140 -11.71 -8.11 -0.38
C VAL A 140 -10.63 -8.13 0.72
N VAL A 141 -9.37 -7.81 0.38
CA VAL A 141 -8.28 -7.75 1.38
C VAL A 141 -8.53 -6.60 2.38
N ASN A 142 -8.98 -5.44 1.89
CA ASN A 142 -9.31 -4.31 2.75
C ASN A 142 -10.49 -4.63 3.68
N ALA A 143 -11.56 -5.25 3.15
CA ALA A 143 -12.70 -5.70 3.96
C ALA A 143 -12.29 -6.74 5.00
N TRP A 144 -11.39 -7.67 4.64
CA TRP A 144 -10.85 -8.65 5.58
C TRP A 144 -10.04 -8.01 6.71
N ASN A 145 -9.23 -7.00 6.40
CA ASN A 145 -8.50 -6.23 7.41
C ASN A 145 -9.46 -5.48 8.34
N LEU A 146 -10.48 -4.82 7.80
CA LEU A 146 -11.53 -4.16 8.60
C LEU A 146 -12.28 -5.15 9.50
N TYR A 147 -12.64 -6.33 8.98
CA TYR A 147 -13.30 -7.37 9.76
C TYR A 147 -12.45 -7.83 10.96
N LYS A 148 -11.15 -8.03 10.76
CA LYS A 148 -10.21 -8.39 11.84
C LYS A 148 -10.10 -7.28 12.88
N MET A 149 -10.02 -6.01 12.45
CA MET A 149 -9.94 -4.87 13.35
C MET A 149 -11.19 -4.70 14.20
N HIS A 150 -12.38 -4.90 13.62
CA HIS A 150 -13.64 -4.70 14.35
C HIS A 150 -14.03 -5.90 15.23
N THR A 151 -13.81 -7.13 14.76
CA THR A 151 -14.26 -8.34 15.47
C THR A 151 -13.20 -8.90 16.42
N GLY A 152 -11.92 -8.51 16.25
CA GLY A 152 -10.79 -9.11 16.98
C GLY A 152 -10.47 -10.57 16.61
N LYS A 153 -11.27 -11.19 15.73
CA LYS A 153 -11.09 -12.59 15.30
C LYS A 153 -10.14 -12.70 14.12
N SER A 154 -9.12 -13.54 14.26
CA SER A 154 -8.22 -13.88 13.15
C SER A 154 -8.83 -14.99 12.28
N ILE A 155 -9.32 -14.62 11.10
CA ILE A 155 -9.79 -15.57 10.08
C ILE A 155 -8.79 -15.59 8.91
N LYS A 156 -8.49 -16.76 8.35
CA LYS A 156 -7.70 -16.85 7.11
C LYS A 156 -8.48 -16.23 5.95
N ILE A 157 -7.80 -15.51 5.04
CA ILE A 157 -8.45 -14.84 3.89
C ILE A 157 -9.30 -15.79 3.03
N ILE A 158 -8.89 -17.06 2.89
CA ILE A 158 -9.62 -18.08 2.14
C ILE A 158 -11.00 -18.34 2.76
N ASN A 159 -11.06 -18.43 4.09
CA ASN A 159 -12.32 -18.66 4.80
C ASN A 159 -13.21 -17.42 4.74
N PHE A 160 -12.61 -16.22 4.83
CA PHE A 160 -13.33 -14.97 4.65
C PHE A 160 -13.95 -14.85 3.26
N ARG A 161 -13.19 -15.19 2.20
CA ARG A 161 -13.70 -15.26 0.82
C ARG A 161 -14.86 -16.25 0.70
N ARG A 162 -14.74 -17.43 1.32
CA ARG A 162 -15.80 -18.43 1.32
C ARG A 162 -17.08 -17.88 1.97
N GLN A 163 -16.96 -17.18 3.10
CA GLN A 163 -18.10 -16.54 3.76
C GLN A 163 -18.77 -15.49 2.88
N ILE A 164 -18.00 -14.64 2.18
CA ILE A 164 -18.54 -13.66 1.23
C ILE A 164 -19.32 -14.35 0.12
N VAL A 165 -18.74 -15.40 -0.49
CA VAL A 165 -19.41 -16.16 -1.55
C VAL A 165 -20.69 -16.81 -1.02
N SER A 166 -20.63 -17.44 0.16
CA SER A 166 -21.81 -18.01 0.80
C SER A 166 -22.89 -16.96 1.12
N SER A 167 -22.53 -15.75 1.55
CA SER A 167 -23.52 -14.68 1.79
C SER A 167 -24.16 -14.15 0.51
N ILE A 168 -23.41 -14.12 -0.60
CA ILE A 168 -23.94 -13.70 -1.91
C ILE A 168 -24.85 -14.77 -2.52
N LEU A 169 -24.52 -16.05 -2.29
CA LEU A 169 -25.29 -17.20 -2.82
C LEU A 169 -26.54 -17.53 -1.99
N LYS A 170 -26.62 -17.09 -0.74
CA LYS A 170 -27.87 -17.20 0.03
C LYS A 170 -28.94 -16.40 -0.71
N PRO A 171 -30.03 -17.03 -1.18
CA PRO A 171 -31.17 -16.30 -1.70
C PRO A 171 -31.63 -15.31 -0.63
N ALA A 172 -32.24 -14.20 -1.03
CA ALA A 172 -33.06 -13.39 -0.15
C ALA A 172 -34.32 -14.18 0.27
N SER A 173 -34.14 -15.33 0.92
CA SER A 173 -35.22 -16.08 1.54
C SER A 173 -35.40 -15.54 2.97
N ASP A 174 -35.94 -14.32 3.02
CA ASP A 174 -36.74 -13.88 4.15
C ASP A 174 -37.89 -13.01 3.60
N PRO A 175 -39.14 -13.52 3.55
CA PRO A 175 -40.29 -12.78 3.04
C PRO A 175 -40.73 -11.57 3.91
N SER A 176 -40.00 -11.23 4.98
CA SER A 176 -40.46 -10.26 5.99
C SER A 176 -40.07 -8.80 5.74
N THR A 177 -39.33 -8.47 4.67
CA THR A 177 -39.01 -7.06 4.33
C THR A 177 -39.74 -6.60 3.06
N SER A 178 -41.07 -6.78 3.01
CA SER A 178 -41.94 -6.24 1.95
C SER A 178 -42.52 -4.87 2.32
N VAL A 179 -41.71 -3.93 2.79
CA VAL A 179 -42.16 -2.53 3.00
C VAL A 179 -41.15 -1.53 2.45
N ARG A 180 -40.97 -1.49 1.13
CA ARG A 180 -40.79 -0.24 0.35
C ARG A 180 -40.49 -0.53 -1.12
N SER A 181 -41.55 -0.55 -1.94
CA SER A 181 -41.50 -0.12 -3.35
C SER A 181 -42.93 -0.15 -3.93
N LYS A 182 -43.85 0.66 -3.38
CA LYS A 182 -45.14 0.94 -4.04
C LYS A 182 -45.08 2.17 -4.96
N HIS A 183 -43.89 2.72 -5.25
CA HIS A 183 -43.78 3.98 -5.99
C HIS A 183 -43.37 3.86 -7.46
N PHE A 184 -42.86 2.69 -7.91
CA PHE A 184 -42.44 2.53 -9.31
C PHE A 184 -43.46 1.87 -10.25
N ASP A 185 -44.48 1.19 -9.72
CA ASP A 185 -45.45 0.47 -10.57
C ASP A 185 -46.63 1.32 -11.07
N ARG A 186 -46.82 2.54 -10.53
CA ARG A 186 -47.92 3.42 -10.98
C ARG A 186 -47.60 4.15 -12.29
N ALA A 187 -46.32 4.29 -12.64
CA ALA A 187 -45.89 4.96 -13.88
C ALA A 187 -45.99 4.09 -15.14
N ARG A 188 -46.11 2.75 -14.99
CA ARG A 188 -46.17 1.83 -16.15
C ARG A 188 -47.58 1.55 -16.64
N LYS A 189 -48.60 1.64 -15.78
CA LYS A 189 -50.02 1.45 -16.18
C LYS A 189 -50.63 2.65 -16.91
N ASN A 190 -50.16 3.87 -16.65
CA ASN A 190 -50.72 5.06 -17.30
C ASN A 190 -50.18 5.28 -18.72
N ARG A 191 -49.06 4.63 -19.10
CA ARG A 191 -48.45 4.80 -20.43
C ARG A 191 -49.02 3.86 -21.50
N THR A 192 -49.71 2.80 -21.08
CA THR A 192 -50.38 1.85 -22.00
C THR A 192 -51.84 2.22 -22.30
N GLN A 193 -52.50 3.07 -21.50
CA GLN A 193 -53.86 3.54 -21.81
C GLN A 193 -53.88 4.72 -22.80
N THR A 194 -52.86 5.57 -22.85
CA THR A 194 -52.85 6.74 -23.77
C THR A 194 -52.48 6.39 -25.21
N LYS A 195 -52.11 5.14 -25.52
CA LYS A 195 -51.78 4.70 -26.89
C LYS A 195 -52.90 3.90 -27.59
N ALA A 196 -54.06 3.76 -26.96
CA ALA A 196 -55.21 3.03 -27.51
C ALA A 196 -56.41 3.95 -27.85
N SER A 197 -56.22 5.27 -27.94
CA SER A 197 -57.29 6.22 -28.29
C SER A 197 -56.84 7.35 -29.22
N MET A 198 -55.97 7.05 -30.18
CA MET A 198 -55.78 7.84 -31.39
C MET A 198 -55.81 6.92 -32.60
#